data_AF-A0ABD2R539-F1
#
_entry.id   AF-A0ABD2R539-F1
#
_cell.length_a   1.000
_cell.length_b   1.000
_cell.length_c   1.000
_cell.angle_alpha   90.00
_cell.angle_beta   90.00
_cell.angle_gamma   90.00
#
_symmetry.space_group_name_H-M   'P 1'
#
loop_
_entity.id
_entity.type
_entity.pdbx_description
1 polymer ?
#
loop_
_entity_poly.entity_id
_entity_poly.type
_entity_poly.pdbx_seq_one_letter_code
_entity_poly.pdbx_strand_id
1 'polypeptide(L)'
;MVVNTSVKSICRSDLEAVLTAVLRNISSHENHQSEPSSDREVLDIFLNAANLTTDDTKCAESCMSLEEFRSWCARLPSVRKFLGTLLSPRDSGSEVPMLVYPENIDPAVILLRKEYAWHIGGALPQDELHEWRLLYHSTVHGLSFSTFLGNISNDKGPTLLVIKDKEGYIYGGYASQPWEKHADFYGDMKSFLFQLYPKASVYRPTGANSNLQWVNF
;
A
#
# COMPACT_ATOMS: atom_id res chain seq x y z
N MET A 1 -38.64 8.48 -23.11
CA MET A 1 -37.69 9.46 -22.57
C MET A 1 -36.39 8.72 -22.31
N VAL A 2 -35.47 8.72 -23.27
CA VAL A 2 -34.16 8.08 -23.13
C VAL A 2 -33.34 9.04 -22.29
N VAL A 3 -33.18 8.75 -21.00
CA VAL A 3 -32.22 9.47 -20.17
C VAL A 3 -30.85 9.02 -20.65
N ASN A 4 -30.27 9.81 -21.54
CA ASN A 4 -28.89 9.64 -21.96
C ASN A 4 -28.00 10.09 -20.79
N THR A 5 -27.83 9.23 -19.79
CA THR A 5 -26.79 9.41 -18.78
C THR A 5 -25.46 9.15 -19.47
N SER A 6 -24.91 10.17 -20.14
CA SER A 6 -23.50 10.18 -20.49
C SER A 6 -22.75 10.07 -19.16
N VAL A 7 -22.25 8.86 -18.85
CA VAL A 7 -21.42 8.63 -17.68
C VAL A 7 -20.19 9.50 -17.88
N LYS A 8 -20.09 10.57 -17.10
CA LYS A 8 -18.97 11.51 -17.15
C LYS A 8 -17.68 10.70 -16.93
N SER A 9 -16.76 10.76 -17.87
CA SER A 9 -15.43 10.15 -17.73
C SER A 9 -14.71 10.76 -16.53
N ILE A 10 -14.06 9.94 -15.70
CA ILE A 10 -13.29 10.42 -14.54
C ILE A 10 -11.93 10.85 -15.06
N CYS A 11 -11.59 12.13 -14.93
CA CYS A 11 -10.33 12.66 -15.46
C CYS A 11 -9.23 12.68 -14.39
N ARG A 12 -7.97 12.77 -14.80
CA ARG A 12 -6.83 12.79 -13.87
C ARG A 12 -6.98 13.88 -12.80
N SER A 13 -7.50 15.04 -13.16
CA SER A 13 -7.77 16.17 -12.27
C SER A 13 -8.77 15.82 -11.17
N ASP A 14 -9.80 15.02 -11.46
CA ASP A 14 -10.76 14.54 -10.47
C ASP A 14 -10.07 13.60 -9.45
N LEU A 15 -9.25 12.66 -9.93
CA LEU A 15 -8.50 11.75 -9.07
C LEU A 15 -7.48 12.50 -8.20
N GLU A 16 -6.81 13.49 -8.78
CA GLU A 16 -5.83 14.33 -8.09
C GLU A 16 -6.48 15.09 -6.94
N ALA A 17 -7.65 15.70 -7.16
CA ALA A 17 -8.40 16.41 -6.13
C ALA A 17 -8.80 15.49 -4.97
N VAL A 18 -9.31 14.29 -5.30
CA VAL A 18 -9.71 13.28 -4.30
C VAL A 18 -8.50 12.79 -3.49
N LEU A 19 -7.43 12.37 -4.16
CA LEU A 19 -6.23 11.87 -3.49
C LEU A 19 -5.56 12.95 -2.65
N THR A 20 -5.55 14.20 -3.11
CA THR A 20 -5.06 15.34 -2.33
C THR A 20 -5.86 15.49 -1.03
N ALA A 21 -7.18 15.39 -1.08
CA ALA A 21 -8.03 15.46 0.12
C ALA A 21 -7.77 14.27 1.08
N VAL A 22 -7.59 13.06 0.54
CA VAL A 22 -7.26 11.85 1.31
C VAL A 22 -5.93 12.00 2.03
N LEU A 23 -4.87 12.34 1.29
CA LEU A 23 -3.51 12.45 1.83
C LEU A 23 -3.43 13.55 2.89
N ARG A 24 -4.10 14.69 2.69
CA ARG A 24 -4.22 15.73 3.71
C ARG A 24 -4.87 15.24 5.00
N ASN A 25 -5.86 14.36 4.93
CA ASN A 25 -6.51 13.77 6.12
C ASN A 25 -5.58 12.79 6.86
N ILE A 26 -4.72 12.08 6.11
CA ILE A 26 -3.72 11.18 6.69
C ILE A 26 -2.62 12.00 7.40
N SER A 27 -2.19 13.11 6.79
CA SER A 27 -1.10 13.95 7.29
C SER A 27 -1.53 14.95 8.38
N SER A 28 -2.82 15.33 8.47
CA SER A 28 -3.34 16.33 9.43
C SER A 28 -3.24 15.92 10.91
N HIS A 29 -2.84 14.68 11.19
CA HIS A 29 -2.49 14.23 12.54
C HIS A 29 -1.07 14.62 12.97
N GLU A 30 -0.31 15.39 12.17
CA GLU A 30 1.00 15.94 12.54
C GLU A 30 1.06 17.47 12.45
N ASN A 31 1.66 18.10 13.46
CA ASN A 31 1.96 19.53 13.51
C ASN A 31 3.33 19.89 12.85
N HIS A 32 3.88 19.01 12.00
CA HIS A 32 5.19 19.22 11.38
C HIS A 32 5.08 19.52 9.87
N GLN A 33 5.91 20.47 9.42
CA GLN A 33 5.97 20.95 8.04
C GLN A 33 6.57 19.85 7.14
N SER A 34 5.72 19.03 6.53
CA SER A 34 6.12 18.18 5.40
C SER A 34 6.60 19.06 4.24
N GLU A 35 7.73 18.71 3.59
CA GLU A 35 8.15 19.43 2.39
C GLU A 35 7.12 19.23 1.26
N PRO A 36 6.70 20.29 0.54
CA PRO A 36 5.69 20.20 -0.52
C PRO A 36 6.05 19.23 -1.66
N SER A 37 7.34 18.95 -1.84
CA SER A 37 7.89 17.99 -2.81
C SER A 37 7.51 16.55 -2.48
N SER A 38 7.52 16.19 -1.20
CA SER A 38 7.20 14.84 -0.70
C SER A 38 5.72 14.52 -0.91
N ASP A 39 4.83 15.47 -0.63
CA ASP A 39 3.38 15.26 -0.80
C ASP A 39 3.01 15.03 -2.27
N ARG A 40 3.66 15.76 -3.18
CA ARG A 40 3.46 15.60 -4.62
C ARG A 40 4.01 14.28 -5.14
N GLU A 41 5.17 13.84 -4.66
CA GLU A 41 5.72 12.51 -4.97
C GLU A 41 4.72 11.41 -4.59
N VAL A 42 4.19 11.46 -3.36
CA VAL A 42 3.22 10.47 -2.88
C VAL A 42 1.94 10.50 -3.71
N LEU A 43 1.42 11.68 -4.01
CA LEU A 43 0.26 11.84 -4.88
C LEU A 43 0.49 11.20 -6.26
N ASP A 44 1.65 11.45 -6.86
CA ASP A 44 2.02 10.88 -8.16
C ASP A 44 2.12 9.36 -8.11
N ILE A 45 2.62 8.76 -7.02
CA ILE A 45 2.65 7.30 -6.83
C ILE A 45 1.24 6.67 -6.95
N PHE A 46 0.23 7.28 -6.32
CA PHE A 46 -1.16 6.78 -6.38
C PHE A 46 -1.83 7.10 -7.72
N LEU A 47 -1.53 8.25 -8.33
CA LEU A 47 -2.02 8.61 -9.65
C LEU A 47 -1.44 7.72 -10.74
N ASN A 48 -0.15 7.39 -10.68
CA ASN A 48 0.51 6.46 -11.60
C ASN A 48 -0.10 5.06 -11.52
N ALA A 49 -0.83 4.73 -10.43
CA ALA A 49 -1.58 3.49 -10.33
C ALA A 49 -2.75 3.42 -11.32
N ALA A 50 -3.30 4.57 -11.71
CA ALA A 50 -4.29 4.65 -12.77
C ALA A 50 -3.57 4.46 -14.10
N ASN A 51 -3.95 3.42 -14.85
CA ASN A 51 -3.48 3.22 -16.22
C ASN A 51 -4.23 4.21 -17.12
N LEU A 52 -3.92 5.49 -16.98
CA LEU A 52 -4.56 6.55 -17.73
C LEU A 52 -4.11 6.44 -19.20
N THR A 53 -5.06 6.23 -20.11
CA THR A 53 -4.78 6.21 -21.54
C THR A 53 -4.70 7.66 -22.03
N THR A 54 -3.59 8.01 -22.68
CA THR A 54 -3.49 9.27 -23.42
C THR A 54 -4.10 9.04 -24.79
N ASP A 55 -5.17 9.76 -25.12
CA ASP A 55 -5.68 9.73 -26.48
C ASP A 55 -4.65 10.43 -27.39
N ASP A 56 -4.18 9.75 -28.44
CA ASP A 56 -3.11 10.23 -29.35
C ASP A 56 -3.55 11.45 -30.20
N THR A 57 -4.77 11.93 -30.00
CA THR A 57 -5.28 13.17 -30.58
C THR A 57 -5.10 14.33 -29.59
N LYS A 58 -4.23 15.26 -29.98
CA LYS A 58 -3.86 16.50 -29.27
C LYS A 58 -4.99 17.06 -28.39
N CYS A 59 -4.69 17.19 -27.09
CA CYS A 59 -5.40 18.02 -26.11
C CYS A 59 -6.75 17.48 -25.57
N ALA A 60 -6.88 16.18 -25.35
CA ALA A 60 -7.87 15.66 -24.40
C ALA A 60 -7.18 15.38 -23.05
N GLU A 61 -7.78 15.81 -21.94
CA GLU A 61 -7.35 15.36 -20.61
C GLU A 61 -7.36 13.83 -20.58
N SER A 62 -6.33 13.22 -20.00
CA SER A 62 -6.27 11.77 -19.86
C SER A 62 -7.33 11.35 -18.84
N CYS A 63 -8.41 10.75 -19.33
CA CYS A 63 -9.54 10.32 -18.53
C CYS A 63 -9.64 8.79 -18.54
N MET A 64 -10.32 8.24 -17.53
CA MET A 64 -10.52 6.81 -17.35
C MET A 64 -12.00 6.45 -17.49
N SER A 65 -12.23 5.29 -18.10
CA SER A 65 -13.52 4.61 -18.12
C SER A 65 -13.90 4.06 -16.75
N LEU A 66 -15.18 3.74 -16.56
CA LEU A 66 -15.65 3.12 -15.32
C LEU A 66 -14.94 1.77 -15.03
N GLU A 67 -14.58 1.02 -16.06
CA GLU A 67 -13.86 -0.25 -15.91
C GLU A 67 -12.42 -0.04 -15.44
N GLU A 68 -11.71 0.93 -16.02
CA GLU A 68 -10.38 1.33 -15.57
C GLU A 68 -10.41 1.85 -14.14
N PHE A 69 -11.43 2.63 -13.77
CA PHE A 69 -11.64 3.11 -12.41
C PHE A 69 -11.85 1.97 -11.41
N ARG A 70 -12.66 0.97 -11.79
CA ARG A 70 -12.85 -0.25 -10.97
C ARG A 70 -11.55 -1.03 -10.80
N SER A 71 -10.79 -1.20 -11.89
CA SER A 71 -9.47 -1.85 -11.86
C SER A 71 -8.48 -1.10 -10.97
N TRP A 72 -8.49 0.24 -11.03
CA TRP A 72 -7.68 1.10 -10.18
C TRP A 72 -8.05 0.98 -8.70
N CYS A 73 -9.34 1.06 -8.36
CA CYS A 73 -9.84 0.85 -7.00
C CYS A 73 -9.49 -0.54 -6.45
N ALA A 74 -9.46 -1.58 -7.29
CA ALA A 74 -9.08 -2.93 -6.87
C ALA A 74 -7.60 -3.02 -6.48
N ARG A 75 -6.72 -2.25 -7.15
CA ARG A 75 -5.29 -2.13 -6.83
C ARG A 75 -5.02 -1.24 -5.61
N LEU A 76 -5.90 -0.29 -5.34
CA LEU A 76 -5.78 0.67 -4.23
C LEU A 76 -6.89 0.48 -3.18
N PRO A 77 -6.79 -0.56 -2.33
CA PRO A 77 -7.87 -0.91 -1.41
C PRO A 77 -8.16 0.18 -0.38
N SER A 78 -7.16 0.95 0.03
CA SER A 78 -7.30 2.09 0.94
C SER A 78 -8.12 3.23 0.34
N VAL A 79 -7.86 3.59 -0.92
CA VAL A 79 -8.64 4.58 -1.68
C VAL A 79 -10.07 4.08 -1.88
N ARG A 80 -10.25 2.81 -2.23
CA ARG A 80 -11.58 2.20 -2.36
C ARG A 80 -12.37 2.28 -1.05
N LYS A 81 -11.76 1.94 0.09
CA LYS A 81 -12.39 2.04 1.42
C LYS A 81 -12.78 3.49 1.73
N PHE A 82 -11.87 4.45 1.51
CA PHE A 82 -12.15 5.88 1.71
C PHE A 82 -13.33 6.37 0.85
N LEU A 83 -13.35 6.03 -0.43
CA LEU A 83 -14.49 6.39 -1.29
C LEU A 83 -15.79 5.74 -0.81
N GLY A 84 -15.71 4.54 -0.24
CA GLY A 84 -16.83 3.87 0.43
C GLY A 84 -17.41 4.67 1.59
N THR A 85 -16.56 5.29 2.42
CA THR A 85 -17.02 6.11 3.56
C THR A 85 -17.76 7.37 3.12
N LEU A 86 -17.37 7.97 1.98
CA LEU A 86 -18.08 9.11 1.40
C LEU A 86 -19.49 8.75 0.92
N LEU A 87 -19.69 7.49 0.50
CA LEU A 87 -20.96 6.99 -0.02
C LEU A 87 -21.84 6.40 1.10
N SER A 88 -21.23 5.86 2.15
CA SER A 88 -21.91 5.19 3.26
C SER A 88 -21.26 5.55 4.59
N PRO A 89 -21.94 6.32 5.47
CA PRO A 89 -21.40 6.75 6.77
C PRO A 89 -21.13 5.60 7.75
N ARG A 90 -21.52 4.37 7.42
CA ARG A 90 -21.34 3.17 8.28
C ARG A 90 -20.00 2.47 8.07
N ASP A 91 -19.24 2.88 7.06
CA ASP A 91 -17.94 2.30 6.75
C ASP A 91 -16.83 3.09 7.46
N SER A 92 -15.98 2.43 8.25
CA SER A 92 -14.94 3.06 9.07
C SER A 92 -13.69 3.46 8.28
N GLY A 93 -13.67 3.23 6.97
CA GLY A 93 -12.52 3.54 6.12
C GLY A 93 -11.30 2.69 6.48
N SER A 94 -10.11 3.14 6.05
CA SER A 94 -8.85 2.54 6.47
C SER A 94 -8.15 3.47 7.45
N GLU A 95 -7.88 2.97 8.65
CA GLU A 95 -7.05 3.67 9.63
C GLU A 95 -5.57 3.59 9.23
N VAL A 96 -4.79 4.57 9.69
CA VAL A 96 -3.34 4.59 9.55
C VAL A 96 -2.77 3.89 10.79
N PRO A 97 -2.02 2.79 10.65
CA PRO A 97 -1.48 2.09 11.80
C PRO A 97 -0.44 2.93 12.52
N MET A 98 -0.34 2.78 13.84
CA MET A 98 0.74 3.39 14.61
C MET A 98 2.05 2.68 14.31
N LEU A 99 2.99 3.39 13.68
CA LEU A 99 4.30 2.84 13.33
C LEU A 99 5.25 3.01 14.52
N VAL A 100 5.73 1.89 15.06
CA VAL A 100 6.59 1.86 16.26
C VAL A 100 8.00 1.41 15.87
N TYR A 101 8.97 2.26 16.21
CA TYR A 101 10.38 2.06 15.90
C TYR A 101 11.24 2.07 17.17
N PRO A 102 12.39 1.37 17.19
CA PRO A 102 13.37 1.50 18.26
C PRO A 102 13.93 2.93 18.34
N GLU A 103 14.25 3.42 19.55
CA GLU A 103 14.69 4.81 19.79
C GLU A 103 15.91 5.27 18.97
N ASN A 104 16.77 4.33 18.55
CA ASN A 104 18.05 4.62 17.90
C ASN A 104 18.04 4.47 16.37
N ILE A 105 16.87 4.32 15.72
CA ILE A 105 16.84 4.24 14.26
C ILE A 105 16.88 5.64 13.64
N ASP A 106 17.71 5.81 12.61
CA ASP A 106 17.71 7.02 11.80
C ASP A 106 16.40 7.11 10.99
N PRO A 107 15.57 8.16 11.16
CA PRO A 107 14.35 8.32 10.37
C PRO A 107 14.58 8.28 8.85
N ALA A 108 15.77 8.68 8.37
CA ALA A 108 16.10 8.69 6.95
C ALA A 108 16.21 7.28 6.33
N VAL A 109 16.40 6.24 7.13
CA VAL A 109 16.47 4.85 6.64
C VAL A 109 15.09 4.17 6.63
N ILE A 110 14.08 4.77 7.26
CA ILE A 110 12.75 4.18 7.36
C ILE A 110 12.04 4.29 6.01
N LEU A 111 11.78 3.14 5.39
CA LEU A 111 11.10 3.06 4.09
C LEU A 111 9.59 3.21 4.19
N LEU A 112 8.98 2.74 5.28
CA LEU A 112 7.54 2.67 5.43
C LEU A 112 6.99 3.99 5.97
N ARG A 113 6.58 4.89 5.07
CA ARG A 113 5.86 6.13 5.39
C ARG A 113 4.41 5.86 5.79
N LYS A 114 3.73 6.83 6.42
CA LYS A 114 2.33 6.69 6.86
C LYS A 114 1.37 6.43 5.70
N GLU A 115 1.61 7.05 4.55
CA GLU A 115 0.78 6.92 3.36
C GLU A 115 0.92 5.52 2.74
N TYR A 116 2.12 4.95 2.80
CA TYR A 116 2.37 3.56 2.42
C TYR A 116 1.72 2.58 3.40
N ALA A 117 1.82 2.87 4.70
CA ALA A 117 1.19 2.06 5.73
C ALA A 117 -0.34 2.09 5.63
N TRP A 118 -0.92 3.25 5.39
CA TRP A 118 -2.34 3.42 5.08
C TRP A 118 -2.76 2.63 3.83
N HIS A 119 -1.94 2.66 2.78
CA HIS A 119 -2.21 1.93 1.55
C HIS A 119 -2.25 0.42 1.77
N ILE A 120 -1.24 -0.13 2.45
CA ILE A 120 -1.17 -1.55 2.83
C ILE A 120 -2.32 -1.89 3.78
N GLY A 121 -2.58 -1.06 4.79
CA GLY A 121 -3.65 -1.25 5.77
C GLY A 121 -5.04 -1.30 5.15
N GLY A 122 -5.23 -0.64 4.01
CA GLY A 122 -6.43 -0.78 3.20
C GLY A 122 -6.73 -2.22 2.79
N ALA A 123 -5.70 -3.06 2.65
CA ALA A 123 -5.84 -4.47 2.31
C ALA A 123 -6.08 -5.40 3.49
N LEU A 124 -5.91 -4.92 4.73
CA LEU A 124 -5.91 -5.70 5.96
C LEU A 124 -7.22 -5.57 6.77
N PRO A 125 -7.48 -6.53 7.68
CA PRO A 125 -8.53 -6.44 8.71
C PRO A 125 -8.25 -5.30 9.71
N GLN A 126 -9.31 -4.75 10.33
CA GLN A 126 -9.19 -3.61 11.23
C GLN A 126 -8.37 -3.91 12.49
N ASP A 127 -8.47 -5.14 13.00
CA ASP A 127 -7.73 -5.61 14.18
C ASP A 127 -6.22 -5.69 13.95
N GLU A 128 -5.77 -5.76 12.69
CA GLU A 128 -4.35 -5.73 12.32
C GLU A 128 -3.81 -4.31 12.07
N LEU A 129 -4.64 -3.28 12.22
CA LEU A 129 -4.25 -1.87 11.96
C LEU A 129 -3.84 -1.11 13.22
N HIS A 130 -3.81 -1.74 14.40
CA HIS A 130 -3.56 -1.01 15.64
C HIS A 130 -2.12 -0.48 15.73
N GLU A 131 -1.14 -1.37 15.70
CA GLU A 131 0.27 -1.05 15.91
C GLU A 131 1.16 -1.93 15.03
N TRP A 132 2.07 -1.31 14.28
CA TRP A 132 3.07 -2.00 13.47
C TRP A 132 4.47 -1.69 14.00
N ARG A 133 5.11 -2.72 14.56
CA ARG A 133 6.45 -2.63 15.14
C ARG A 133 7.52 -3.05 14.15
N LEU A 134 8.60 -2.27 14.05
CA LEU A 134 9.78 -2.67 13.30
C LEU A 134 10.52 -3.81 14.01
N LEU A 135 10.50 -5.00 13.41
CA LEU A 135 11.17 -6.19 13.95
C LEU A 135 12.62 -6.33 13.46
N TYR A 136 12.90 -5.87 12.25
CA TYR A 136 14.21 -5.99 11.61
C TYR A 136 14.43 -4.87 10.60
N HIS A 137 15.67 -4.43 10.50
CA HIS A 137 16.15 -3.50 9.49
C HIS A 137 17.61 -3.80 9.15
N SER A 138 17.95 -3.89 7.86
CA SER A 138 19.28 -4.35 7.43
C SER A 138 20.43 -3.42 7.80
N THR A 139 20.20 -2.11 7.88
CA THR A 139 21.24 -1.15 8.31
C THR A 139 21.50 -1.21 9.82
N VAL A 140 20.55 -1.71 10.60
CA VAL A 140 20.65 -1.81 12.07
C VAL A 140 21.14 -3.20 12.49
N HIS A 141 20.62 -4.25 11.86
CA HIS A 141 20.84 -5.65 12.25
C HIS A 141 21.82 -6.40 11.31
N GLY A 142 22.29 -5.75 10.24
CA GLY A 142 23.13 -6.36 9.21
C GLY A 142 22.34 -7.11 8.14
N LEU A 143 23.04 -7.77 7.21
CA LEU A 143 22.45 -8.45 6.04
C LEU A 143 22.32 -9.98 6.21
N SER A 144 22.59 -10.50 7.40
CA SER A 144 22.54 -11.94 7.66
C SER A 144 21.10 -12.45 7.64
N PHE A 145 20.81 -13.41 6.77
CA PHE A 145 19.49 -14.05 6.71
C PHE A 145 19.15 -14.77 8.02
N SER A 146 20.15 -15.30 8.73
CA SER A 146 19.94 -15.91 10.06
C SER A 146 19.56 -14.88 11.11
N THR A 147 20.14 -13.67 11.03
CA THR A 147 19.75 -12.56 11.91
C THR A 147 18.34 -12.07 11.58
N PHE A 148 18.00 -11.95 10.30
CA PHE A 148 16.64 -11.62 9.86
C PHE A 148 15.60 -12.59 10.44
N LEU A 149 15.79 -13.90 10.22
CA LEU A 149 14.86 -14.89 10.76
C LEU A 149 14.85 -14.91 12.28
N GLY A 150 16.01 -14.81 12.92
CA GLY A 150 16.09 -14.75 14.38
C GLY A 150 15.32 -13.58 15.00
N ASN A 151 15.18 -12.45 14.28
CA ASN A 151 14.37 -11.32 14.74
C ASN A 151 12.88 -11.55 14.51
N ILE A 152 12.48 -11.95 13.29
CA ILE A 152 11.05 -12.08 12.95
C ILE A 152 10.38 -13.31 13.56
N SER A 153 11.12 -14.39 13.85
CA SER A 153 10.57 -15.61 14.47
C SER A 153 10.27 -15.46 15.96
N ASN A 154 10.71 -14.37 16.60
CA ASN A 154 10.35 -14.09 18.00
C ASN A 154 8.88 -13.68 18.15
N ASP A 155 8.29 -13.12 17.10
CA ASP A 155 6.88 -12.77 17.04
C ASP A 155 6.08 -13.84 16.30
N LYS A 156 4.91 -14.20 16.86
CA LYS A 156 3.99 -15.19 16.27
C LYS A 156 2.86 -14.55 15.46
N GLY A 157 3.05 -13.31 15.03
CA GLY A 157 2.06 -12.54 14.29
C GLY A 157 2.31 -12.54 12.78
N PRO A 158 1.38 -11.97 12.00
CA PRO A 158 1.63 -11.66 10.60
C PRO A 158 2.74 -10.61 10.48
N THR A 159 3.41 -10.57 9.33
CA THR A 159 4.55 -9.68 9.11
C THR A 159 4.49 -8.97 7.76
N LEU A 160 5.06 -7.76 7.73
CA LEU A 160 5.28 -7.00 6.50
C LEU A 160 6.76 -6.96 6.19
N LEU A 161 7.14 -7.41 4.99
CA LEU A 161 8.48 -7.26 4.46
C LEU A 161 8.50 -6.13 3.44
N VAL A 162 9.28 -5.09 3.70
CA VAL A 162 9.45 -3.93 2.80
C VAL A 162 10.89 -3.91 2.29
N ILE A 163 11.04 -3.84 0.96
CA ILE A 163 12.31 -3.89 0.26
C ILE A 163 12.44 -2.62 -0.57
N LYS A 164 13.60 -1.95 -0.48
CA LYS A 164 14.04 -0.96 -1.46
C LYS A 164 15.18 -1.55 -2.27
N ASP A 165 15.01 -1.62 -3.59
CA ASP A 165 16.07 -2.12 -4.47
C ASP A 165 17.05 -1.02 -4.90
N LYS A 166 18.03 -1.40 -5.72
CA LYS A 166 19.08 -0.50 -6.22
C LYS A 166 18.56 0.55 -7.21
N GLU A 167 17.44 0.28 -7.86
CA GLU A 167 16.78 1.21 -8.79
C GLU A 167 15.83 2.16 -8.05
N GLY A 168 15.64 1.96 -6.74
CA GLY A 168 14.82 2.78 -5.87
C GLY A 168 13.37 2.34 -5.79
N TYR A 169 12.99 1.23 -6.42
CA TYR A 169 11.64 0.67 -6.27
C TYR A 169 11.44 0.23 -4.83
N ILE A 170 10.24 0.48 -4.32
CA ILE A 170 9.83 0.05 -2.99
C ILE A 170 8.67 -0.92 -3.17
N TYR A 171 8.84 -2.16 -2.72
CA TYR A 171 7.86 -3.23 -2.83
C TYR A 171 8.04 -4.23 -1.70
N GLY A 172 7.16 -5.21 -1.64
CA GLY A 172 7.18 -6.14 -0.53
C GLY A 172 6.03 -7.13 -0.53
N GLY A 173 5.87 -7.76 0.62
CA GLY A 173 4.80 -8.73 0.86
C GLY A 173 4.31 -8.68 2.28
N TYR A 174 3.03 -8.99 2.43
CA TYR A 174 2.39 -9.33 3.69
C TYR A 174 2.33 -10.85 3.80
N ALA A 175 2.92 -11.36 4.87
CA ALA A 175 2.87 -12.76 5.28
C ALA A 175 1.85 -12.88 6.42
N SER A 176 0.71 -13.53 6.16
CA SER A 176 -0.36 -13.71 7.14
C SER A 176 -0.02 -14.71 8.24
N GLN A 177 0.96 -15.59 8.00
CA GLN A 177 1.38 -16.65 8.90
C GLN A 177 2.81 -16.42 9.39
N PRO A 178 3.14 -16.84 10.63
CA PRO A 178 4.48 -16.71 11.18
C PRO A 178 5.54 -17.42 10.32
N TRP A 179 6.78 -16.93 10.40
CA TRP A 179 7.91 -17.54 9.69
C TRP A 179 8.39 -18.80 10.41
N GLU A 180 7.94 -19.95 9.92
CA GLU A 180 8.28 -21.28 10.43
C GLU A 180 9.02 -22.11 9.38
N LYS A 181 9.86 -23.04 9.84
CA LYS A 181 10.58 -23.95 8.94
C LYS A 181 9.62 -25.02 8.42
N HIS A 182 9.46 -25.06 7.10
CA HIS A 182 8.65 -26.08 6.43
C HIS A 182 9.47 -26.75 5.33
N ALA A 183 9.17 -28.04 5.10
CA ALA A 183 9.78 -28.79 3.99
C ALA A 183 9.28 -28.32 2.61
N ASP A 184 8.13 -27.64 2.56
CA ASP A 184 7.46 -27.16 1.35
C ASP A 184 6.76 -25.81 1.62
N PHE A 185 6.13 -25.22 0.60
CA PHE A 185 5.34 -24.01 0.73
C PHE A 185 4.18 -24.18 1.72
N TYR A 186 3.88 -23.09 2.44
CA TYR A 186 2.78 -22.98 3.40
C TYR A 186 2.16 -21.58 3.32
N GLY A 187 1.20 -21.30 4.21
CA GLY A 187 0.51 -20.01 4.30
C GLY A 187 -0.96 -20.10 3.90
N ASP A 188 -1.61 -18.94 3.80
CA ASP A 188 -3.01 -18.84 3.38
C ASP A 188 -3.23 -17.70 2.36
N MET A 189 -4.42 -17.68 1.76
CA MET A 189 -4.78 -16.71 0.71
C MET A 189 -4.94 -15.27 1.24
N LYS A 190 -4.67 -15.01 2.52
CA LYS A 190 -4.64 -13.65 3.08
C LYS A 190 -3.29 -12.97 2.81
N SER A 191 -2.22 -13.72 2.57
CA SER A 191 -0.92 -13.15 2.14
C SER A 191 -1.09 -12.40 0.82
N PHE A 192 -0.32 -11.35 0.58
CA PHE A 192 -0.35 -10.59 -0.68
C PHE A 192 0.98 -9.89 -0.93
N LEU A 193 1.22 -9.54 -2.19
CA LEU A 193 2.34 -8.68 -2.58
C LEU A 193 1.87 -7.25 -2.74
N PHE A 194 2.78 -6.30 -2.55
CA PHE A 194 2.51 -4.89 -2.80
C PHE A 194 3.69 -4.20 -3.45
N GLN A 195 3.40 -3.14 -4.17
CA GLN A 195 4.36 -2.14 -4.64
C GLN A 195 3.96 -0.79 -4.08
N LEU A 196 4.92 -0.02 -3.58
CA LEU A 196 4.74 1.29 -2.97
C LEU A 196 5.34 2.40 -3.82
N TYR A 197 6.43 2.14 -4.55
CA TYR A 197 7.09 3.12 -5.42
C TYR A 197 7.65 2.43 -6.67
N PRO A 198 7.53 3.03 -7.87
CA PRO A 198 7.00 4.37 -8.21
C PRO A 198 5.48 4.42 -8.41
N LYS A 199 4.80 3.28 -8.26
CA LYS A 199 3.35 3.12 -8.46
C LYS A 199 2.79 2.24 -7.36
N ALA A 200 1.77 2.73 -6.65
CA ALA A 200 1.11 1.97 -5.59
C ALA A 200 0.22 0.86 -6.17
N SER A 201 0.32 -0.36 -5.65
CA SER A 201 -0.54 -1.49 -6.03
C SER A 201 -0.50 -2.61 -5.00
N VAL A 202 -1.64 -3.26 -4.75
CA VAL A 202 -1.76 -4.51 -3.98
C VAL A 202 -2.17 -5.66 -4.91
N TYR A 203 -1.44 -6.78 -4.80
CA TYR A 203 -1.62 -7.99 -5.60
C TYR A 203 -1.97 -9.17 -4.70
N ARG A 204 -3.23 -9.59 -4.74
CA ARG A 204 -3.70 -10.76 -3.99
C ARG A 204 -3.42 -12.06 -4.75
N PRO A 205 -3.26 -13.18 -4.04
CA PRO A 205 -3.17 -14.51 -4.64
C PRO A 205 -4.36 -14.76 -5.57
N THR A 206 -4.07 -15.33 -6.73
CA THR A 206 -5.09 -15.65 -7.74
C THR A 206 -5.81 -16.97 -7.46
N GLY A 207 -5.28 -17.78 -6.54
CA GLY A 207 -5.72 -19.16 -6.32
C GLY A 207 -5.20 -20.16 -7.36
N ALA A 208 -4.29 -19.75 -8.25
CA ALA A 208 -3.70 -20.65 -9.25
C ALA A 208 -2.84 -21.77 -8.63
N ASN A 209 -2.27 -21.53 -7.44
CA ASN A 209 -1.56 -22.51 -6.61
C ASN A 209 -1.57 -22.04 -5.14
N SER A 210 -1.01 -22.85 -4.25
CA SER A 210 -0.86 -22.58 -2.81
C SER A 210 0.59 -22.26 -2.40
N ASN A 211 1.44 -21.81 -3.34
CA ASN A 211 2.84 -21.51 -3.09
C ASN A 211 3.00 -20.09 -2.53
N LEU A 212 2.65 -19.90 -1.26
CA LEU A 212 2.45 -18.56 -0.69
C LEU A 212 3.65 -18.07 0.13
N GLN A 213 4.17 -18.91 1.02
CA GLN A 213 5.31 -18.62 1.88
C GLN A 213 6.20 -19.84 1.96
N TRP A 214 7.52 -19.63 1.96
CA TRP A 214 8.49 -20.70 2.13
C TRP A 214 9.77 -20.16 2.73
N VAL A 215 10.33 -20.91 3.66
CA VAL A 215 11.63 -20.62 4.26
C VAL A 215 12.34 -21.93 4.55
N ASN A 216 13.53 -22.06 3.99
CA ASN A 216 14.41 -23.20 4.18
C ASN A 216 15.68 -22.73 4.89
N PHE A 217 16.08 -23.44 5.94
CA PHE A 217 17.31 -23.18 6.69
C PHE A 217 17.87 -24.45 7.31
#